data_AF-A0A5E7LPW5-F1
#
_entry.id   AF-A0A5E7LPW5-F1
#
_cell.length_a   1.000
_cell.length_b   1.000
_cell.length_c   1.000
_cell.angle_alpha   90.00
_cell.angle_beta   90.00
_cell.angle_gamma   90.00
#
_symmetry.space_group_name_H-M   'P 1'
#
loop_
_entity.id
_entity.type
_entity.pdbx_description
1 polymer ?
#
loop_
_entity_poly.entity_id
_entity_poly.type
_entity_poly.pdbx_seq_one_letter_code
_entity_poly.pdbx_strand_id
1 'polypeptide(L)'
;MLKIVHLLMGAAALLLSFIPSLKSEAVPYLQQPDALYLAFFGLLNLVIAPVIPYWNKGPRQHLQNLVSALLVLTVVLQTLTLIAPMPVIAGQPAVLFSLVIALVAVILHLAVSFYRSSPATAPTSYDMTNRDTGTVKWFNTSKGFGFISRDSGDDIFVHFRAIRGEGHRVLVEGQRVEFSVMNRDKGLQAEDVIAALPRR
;
A
#
# COMPACT_ATOMS: atom_id res chain seq x y z
N MET A 1 -5.60 -9.68 4.86
CA MET A 1 -4.94 -10.46 5.93
C MET A 1 -3.56 -9.92 6.29
N LEU A 2 -2.69 -9.59 5.32
CA LEU A 2 -1.32 -9.10 5.60
C LEU A 2 -1.23 -7.90 6.57
N LYS A 3 -2.14 -6.93 6.49
CA LYS A 3 -2.17 -5.78 7.44
C LYS A 3 -2.25 -6.22 8.90
N ILE A 4 -3.11 -7.20 9.17
CA ILE A 4 -3.32 -7.74 10.52
C ILE A 4 -2.04 -8.48 10.97
N VAL A 5 -1.39 -9.21 10.06
CA VAL A 5 -0.12 -9.90 10.36
C VAL A 5 0.95 -8.89 10.76
N HIS A 6 1.15 -7.83 9.98
CA HIS A 6 2.14 -6.78 10.29
C HIS A 6 1.80 -6.00 11.55
N LEU A 7 0.52 -5.71 11.79
CA LEU A 7 0.06 -5.07 13.01
C LEU A 7 0.37 -5.94 14.25
N LEU A 8 -0.03 -7.22 14.21
CA LEU A 8 0.18 -8.16 15.31
C LEU A 8 1.66 -8.44 15.53
N MET A 9 2.43 -8.72 14.48
CA MET A 9 3.87 -8.97 14.61
C MET A 9 4.62 -7.73 15.08
N GLY A 10 4.28 -6.55 14.57
CA GLY A 10 4.89 -5.30 15.01
C GLY A 10 4.61 -5.00 16.48
N ALA A 11 3.36 -5.13 16.92
CA ALA A 11 2.98 -4.94 18.32
C ALA A 11 3.61 -6.00 19.24
N ALA A 12 3.59 -7.27 18.83
CA ALA A 12 4.23 -8.34 19.59
C ALA A 12 5.74 -8.12 19.72
N ALA A 13 6.43 -7.75 18.64
CA ALA A 13 7.86 -7.46 18.67
C ALA A 13 8.20 -6.32 19.65
N LEU A 14 7.42 -5.23 19.64
CA LEU A 14 7.59 -4.14 20.58
C LEU A 14 7.46 -4.62 22.03
N LEU A 15 6.41 -5.38 22.35
CA LEU A 15 6.20 -5.90 23.70
C LEU A 15 7.32 -6.87 24.13
N LEU A 16 7.68 -7.81 23.24
CA LEU A 16 8.75 -8.78 23.48
C LEU A 16 10.11 -8.10 23.68
N SER A 17 10.35 -6.96 23.02
CA SER A 17 11.60 -6.21 23.17
C SER A 17 11.85 -5.73 24.61
N PHE A 18 10.81 -5.53 25.42
CA PHE A 18 10.97 -5.08 26.81
C PHE A 18 11.26 -6.21 27.78
N ILE A 19 11.06 -7.48 27.41
CA ILE A 19 11.24 -8.63 28.30
C ILE A 19 12.62 -8.65 28.98
N PRO A 20 13.76 -8.43 28.30
CA PRO A 20 15.06 -8.45 28.95
C PRO A 20 15.22 -7.36 30.01
N SER A 21 14.50 -6.24 29.88
CA SER A 21 14.51 -5.14 30.85
C SER A 21 13.70 -5.42 32.12
N LEU A 22 12.88 -6.48 32.14
CA LEU A 22 12.12 -6.90 33.32
C LEU A 22 12.94 -7.81 34.26
N LYS A 23 14.16 -8.19 33.88
CA LYS A 23 15.05 -9.03 34.69
C LYS A 23 15.69 -8.19 35.80
N SER A 24 15.93 -8.82 36.96
CA SER A 24 16.51 -8.16 38.15
C SER A 24 17.90 -7.58 37.91
N GLU A 25 18.67 -8.18 37.00
CA GLU A 25 20.04 -7.79 36.65
C GLU A 25 20.11 -7.09 35.28
N ALA A 26 19.00 -6.50 34.83
CA ALA A 26 18.95 -5.87 33.52
C ALA A 26 19.81 -4.61 33.43
N VAL A 27 20.63 -4.54 32.38
CA VAL A 27 21.24 -3.26 31.95
C VAL A 27 20.15 -2.31 31.43
N PRO A 28 20.38 -0.99 31.41
CA PRO A 28 19.43 -0.04 30.84
C PRO A 28 19.00 -0.42 29.41
N TYR A 29 17.73 -0.24 29.07
CA TYR A 29 17.16 -0.68 27.78
C TYR A 29 17.94 -0.21 26.55
N LEU A 30 18.41 1.05 26.56
CA LEU A 30 19.20 1.62 25.45
C LEU A 30 20.58 0.95 25.26
N GLN A 31 21.01 0.13 26.21
CA GLN A 31 22.24 -0.67 26.13
C GLN A 31 21.97 -2.14 25.78
N GLN A 32 20.72 -2.49 25.44
CA GLN A 32 20.30 -3.83 25.04
C GLN A 32 20.16 -3.89 23.50
N PRO A 33 21.22 -4.23 22.74
CA PRO A 33 21.19 -4.15 21.28
C PRO A 33 20.10 -5.04 20.65
N ASP A 34 19.95 -6.28 21.14
CA ASP A 34 18.97 -7.22 20.57
C ASP A 34 17.52 -6.78 20.79
N ALA A 35 17.25 -6.17 21.95
CA ALA A 35 15.96 -5.58 22.26
C ALA A 35 15.67 -4.37 21.35
N LEU A 36 16.67 -3.49 21.15
CA LEU A 36 16.54 -2.35 20.25
C LEU A 36 16.29 -2.77 18.81
N TYR A 37 17.04 -3.75 18.29
CA TYR A 37 16.81 -4.27 16.94
C TYR A 37 15.40 -4.86 16.79
N LEU A 38 14.93 -5.63 17.77
CA LEU A 38 13.57 -6.17 17.75
C LEU A 38 12.52 -5.06 17.76
N ALA A 39 12.72 -4.02 18.57
CA ALA A 39 11.83 -2.87 18.62
C ALA A 39 11.79 -2.12 17.28
N PHE A 40 12.96 -1.88 16.65
CA PHE A 40 13.03 -1.23 15.34
C PHE A 40 12.35 -2.06 14.24
N PHE A 41 12.57 -3.38 14.21
CA PHE A 41 11.86 -4.25 13.26
C PHE A 41 10.35 -4.29 13.53
N GLY A 42 9.94 -4.23 14.80
CA GLY A 42 8.54 -4.09 15.20
C GLY A 42 7.91 -2.80 14.67
N LEU A 43 8.58 -1.66 14.87
CA LEU A 43 8.15 -0.37 14.33
C LEU A 43 8.08 -0.38 12.80
N LEU A 44 9.06 -1.00 12.14
CA LEU A 44 9.07 -1.12 10.68
C LEU A 44 7.84 -1.88 10.17
N ASN A 45 7.46 -2.98 10.82
CA ASN A 45 6.23 -3.72 10.48
C ASN A 45 4.97 -2.86 10.71
N LEU A 46 4.90 -2.08 11.80
CA LEU A 46 3.78 -1.18 12.06
C LEU A 46 3.65 -0.04 11.04
N VAL A 47 4.77 0.54 10.60
CA VAL A 47 4.79 1.60 9.58
C VAL A 47 4.31 1.08 8.24
N ILE A 48 4.61 -0.19 7.91
CA ILE A 48 4.24 -0.80 6.63
C ILE A 48 2.80 -1.29 6.62
N ALA A 49 2.24 -1.71 7.78
CA ALA A 49 0.86 -2.20 7.90
C ALA A 49 -0.22 -1.32 7.22
N PRO A 50 -0.25 0.02 7.39
CA PRO A 50 -1.23 0.88 6.70
C PRO A 50 -0.92 1.06 5.20
N VAL A 51 0.35 0.95 4.80
CA VAL A 51 0.83 1.21 3.44
C VAL A 51 0.56 0.03 2.51
N ILE A 52 0.39 -1.20 3.02
CA ILE A 52 0.09 -2.38 2.19
C ILE A 52 -1.23 -2.12 1.43
N PRO A 53 -1.18 -1.93 0.11
CA PRO A 53 -2.37 -1.60 -0.65
C PRO A 53 -3.33 -2.80 -0.66
N TYR A 54 -4.64 -2.58 -0.60
CA TYR A 54 -5.68 -3.63 -0.77
C TYR A 54 -5.76 -4.15 -2.22
N TRP A 55 -4.70 -4.01 -3.01
CA TRP A 55 -4.81 -4.02 -4.47
C TRP A 55 -5.00 -5.43 -5.04
N ASN A 56 -5.89 -5.47 -6.03
CA ASN A 56 -6.29 -6.62 -6.82
C ASN A 56 -5.12 -7.20 -7.65
N LYS A 57 -5.22 -8.52 -7.83
CA LYS A 57 -4.44 -9.46 -8.66
C LYS A 57 -3.47 -8.84 -9.67
N GLY A 58 -2.17 -9.15 -9.51
CA GLY A 58 -1.11 -8.82 -10.48
C GLY A 58 0.30 -9.16 -9.97
N PRO A 59 1.35 -9.05 -10.81
CA PRO A 59 2.74 -9.38 -10.42
C PRO A 59 3.27 -8.54 -9.25
N ARG A 60 2.75 -7.32 -9.09
CA ARG A 60 3.06 -6.44 -7.94
C ARG A 60 2.59 -7.02 -6.60
N GLN A 61 1.51 -7.79 -6.60
CA GLN A 61 1.01 -8.45 -5.40
C GLN A 61 1.98 -9.53 -4.92
N HIS A 62 2.54 -10.34 -5.83
CA HIS A 62 3.53 -11.35 -5.47
C HIS A 62 4.77 -10.72 -4.83
N LEU A 63 5.24 -9.59 -5.36
CA LEU A 63 6.40 -8.88 -4.84
C LEU A 63 6.12 -8.24 -3.47
N GLN A 64 4.92 -7.68 -3.27
CA GLN A 64 4.48 -7.16 -1.97
C GLN A 64 4.31 -8.26 -0.92
N ASN A 65 3.84 -9.45 -1.33
CA ASN A 65 3.77 -10.62 -0.45
C ASN A 65 5.18 -11.08 -0.04
N LEU A 66 6.13 -11.08 -0.97
CA LEU A 66 7.54 -11.42 -0.71
C LEU A 66 8.15 -10.42 0.30
N VAL A 67 8.01 -9.11 0.04
CA VAL A 67 8.43 -8.05 0.98
C VAL A 67 7.81 -8.27 2.36
N SER A 68 6.50 -8.55 2.41
CA SER A 68 5.81 -8.82 3.67
C SER A 68 6.38 -10.02 4.41
N ALA A 69 6.66 -11.11 3.69
CA ALA A 69 7.24 -12.32 4.26
C ALA A 69 8.65 -12.06 4.83
N LEU A 70 9.49 -11.32 4.11
CA LEU A 70 10.84 -10.97 4.58
C LEU A 70 10.80 -10.11 5.84
N LEU A 71 9.89 -9.14 5.93
CA LEU A 71 9.75 -8.29 7.11
C LEU A 71 9.25 -9.06 8.32
N VAL A 72 8.28 -9.96 8.15
CA VAL A 72 7.86 -10.86 9.23
C VAL A 72 9.00 -11.77 9.65
N LEU A 73 9.75 -12.31 8.69
CA LEU A 73 10.92 -13.15 8.95
C LEU A 73 11.99 -12.42 9.76
N THR A 74 12.20 -11.11 9.53
CA THR A 74 13.16 -10.31 10.34
C THR A 74 12.78 -10.27 11.81
N VAL A 75 11.49 -10.09 12.11
CA VAL A 75 10.97 -10.12 13.48
C VAL A 75 11.15 -11.51 14.08
N VAL A 76 10.79 -12.56 13.36
CA VAL A 76 10.94 -13.94 13.83
C VAL A 76 12.41 -14.25 14.16
N LEU A 77 13.33 -13.96 13.25
CA LEU A 77 14.76 -14.20 13.49
C LEU A 77 15.27 -13.39 14.69
N GLN A 78 14.90 -12.12 14.81
CA GLN A 78 15.35 -11.28 15.93
C GLN A 78 14.70 -11.68 17.26
N THR A 79 13.47 -12.20 17.27
CA THR A 79 12.88 -12.78 18.49
C THR A 79 13.61 -14.04 18.91
N LEU A 80 14.04 -14.87 17.94
CA LEU A 80 14.80 -16.08 18.22
C LEU A 80 16.17 -15.74 18.82
N THR A 81 16.88 -14.74 18.29
CA THR A 81 18.16 -14.29 18.86
C THR A 81 18.01 -13.71 20.27
N LEU A 82 16.88 -13.06 20.56
CA LEU A 82 16.59 -12.50 21.89
C LEU A 82 16.29 -13.59 22.94
N ILE A 83 15.54 -14.63 22.56
CA ILE A 83 15.09 -15.69 23.48
C ILE A 83 16.16 -16.78 23.63
N ALA A 84 16.76 -17.18 22.52
CA ALA A 84 17.85 -18.14 22.45
C ALA A 84 19.08 -17.40 21.92
N PRO A 85 19.93 -16.85 22.81
CA PRO A 85 21.13 -16.11 22.41
C PRO A 85 22.10 -17.06 21.74
N MET A 86 21.90 -17.26 20.45
CA MET A 86 22.84 -17.84 19.50
C MET A 86 23.55 -16.65 18.88
N PRO A 87 24.63 -16.13 19.51
CA PRO A 87 25.26 -14.91 19.04
C PRO A 87 25.86 -15.08 17.64
N VAL A 88 26.11 -16.32 17.21
CA VAL A 88 26.83 -16.63 15.97
C VAL A 88 26.08 -17.68 15.15
N ILE A 89 25.89 -17.40 13.87
CA ILE A 89 25.41 -18.33 12.84
C ILE A 89 26.49 -18.38 11.75
N ALA A 90 26.99 -19.58 11.43
CA ALA A 90 28.03 -19.78 10.42
C ALA A 90 29.29 -18.88 10.60
N GLY A 91 29.69 -18.64 11.86
CA GLY A 91 30.85 -17.81 12.19
C GLY A 91 30.60 -16.29 12.14
N GLN A 92 29.38 -15.84 11.84
CA GLN A 92 28.99 -14.44 11.79
C GLN A 92 27.95 -14.09 12.86
N PRO A 93 27.90 -12.85 13.37
CA PRO A 93 26.85 -12.42 14.29
C PRO A 93 25.45 -12.69 13.74
N ALA A 94 24.60 -13.37 14.50
CA ALA A 94 23.26 -13.78 14.05
C ALA A 94 22.38 -12.59 13.61
N VAL A 95 22.60 -11.42 14.21
CA VAL A 95 21.92 -10.16 13.87
C VAL A 95 22.20 -9.70 12.44
N LEU A 96 23.35 -10.05 11.84
CA LEU A 96 23.63 -9.67 10.46
C LEU A 96 22.62 -10.25 9.48
N PHE A 97 22.11 -11.46 9.75
CA PHE A 97 21.10 -12.09 8.89
C PHE A 97 19.79 -11.31 8.91
N SER A 98 19.29 -10.92 10.09
CA SER A 98 18.07 -10.13 10.21
C SER A 98 18.24 -8.74 9.59
N LEU A 99 19.39 -8.09 9.77
CA LEU A 99 19.70 -6.80 9.15
C LEU A 99 19.77 -6.85 7.62
N VAL A 100 20.45 -7.85 7.05
CA VAL A 100 20.54 -8.03 5.60
C VAL A 100 19.16 -8.29 5.01
N ILE A 101 18.35 -9.15 5.63
CA ILE A 101 16.98 -9.42 5.18
C ILE A 101 16.13 -8.15 5.26
N ALA A 102 16.25 -7.36 6.34
CA ALA A 102 15.53 -6.10 6.49
C ALA A 102 15.93 -5.11 5.39
N LEU A 103 17.24 -4.97 5.12
CA LEU A 103 17.75 -4.10 4.06
C LEU A 103 17.20 -4.51 2.69
N VAL A 104 17.26 -5.80 2.35
CA VAL A 104 16.70 -6.32 1.09
C VAL A 104 15.20 -6.05 1.01
N ALA A 105 14.45 -6.29 2.09
CA ALA A 105 13.01 -6.03 2.12
C ALA A 105 12.68 -4.55 1.91
N VAL A 106 13.44 -3.63 2.54
CA VAL A 106 13.27 -2.18 2.38
C VAL A 106 13.64 -1.75 0.96
N ILE A 107 14.77 -2.19 0.42
CA ILE A 107 15.16 -1.87 -0.97
C ILE A 107 14.09 -2.35 -1.96
N LEU A 108 13.61 -3.58 -1.78
CA LEU A 108 12.56 -4.13 -2.63
C LEU A 108 11.25 -3.35 -2.51
N HIS A 109 10.86 -2.96 -1.29
CA HIS A 109 9.69 -2.12 -1.05
C HIS A 109 9.79 -0.75 -1.72
N LEU A 110 10.95 -0.10 -1.60
CA LEU A 110 11.24 1.18 -2.24
C LEU A 110 11.24 1.03 -3.77
N ALA A 111 11.89 0.00 -4.32
CA ALA A 111 11.90 -0.26 -5.75
C ALA A 111 10.47 -0.43 -6.31
N VAL A 112 9.61 -1.19 -5.63
CA VAL A 112 8.19 -1.35 -6.00
C VAL A 112 7.43 -0.03 -5.92
N SER A 113 7.74 0.80 -4.93
CA SER A 113 7.08 2.10 -4.72
C SER A 113 7.51 3.15 -5.75
N PHE A 114 8.79 3.15 -6.14
CA PHE A 114 9.38 4.10 -7.09
C PHE A 114 9.23 3.70 -8.56
N TYR A 115 9.02 2.41 -8.88
CA TYR A 115 8.63 1.97 -10.23
C TYR A 115 7.26 2.52 -10.70
N ARG A 116 6.62 3.38 -9.89
CA ARG A 116 5.39 4.08 -10.20
C ARG A 116 5.58 5.46 -10.85
N SER A 117 6.82 5.88 -11.13
CA SER A 117 7.10 7.22 -11.65
C SER A 117 8.05 7.22 -12.85
N SER A 118 7.77 6.43 -13.87
CA SER A 118 7.96 6.98 -15.21
C SER A 118 6.67 7.71 -15.54
N PRO A 119 6.64 9.05 -15.64
CA PRO A 119 5.64 9.66 -16.48
C PRO A 119 5.93 9.09 -17.86
N ALA A 120 5.16 8.09 -18.28
CA ALA A 120 5.13 7.75 -19.69
C ALA A 120 4.81 9.09 -20.37
N THR A 121 5.78 9.64 -21.08
CA THR A 121 5.55 10.68 -22.08
C THR A 121 4.37 10.16 -22.89
N ALA A 122 3.20 10.75 -22.69
CA ALA A 122 1.97 10.20 -23.23
C ALA A 122 2.15 10.03 -24.73
N PRO A 123 2.09 8.81 -25.30
CA PRO A 123 1.67 8.74 -26.67
C PRO A 123 0.22 9.22 -26.65
N THR A 124 -0.03 10.32 -27.35
CA THR A 124 -1.36 10.84 -27.63
C THR A 124 -2.08 9.86 -28.56
N SER A 125 -2.40 8.69 -28.04
CA SER A 125 -3.36 7.76 -28.60
C SER A 125 -4.35 7.52 -27.47
N TYR A 126 -5.33 8.42 -27.36
CA TYR A 126 -6.58 8.11 -26.69
C TYR A 126 -7.14 6.88 -27.41
N ASP A 127 -6.94 5.71 -26.81
CA ASP A 127 -7.59 4.49 -27.26
C ASP A 127 -9.09 4.66 -26.98
N MET A 128 -9.81 5.24 -27.95
CA MET A 128 -11.26 5.46 -27.89
C MET A 128 -12.05 4.15 -27.85
N THR A 129 -11.37 3.00 -27.96
CA THR A 129 -11.98 1.68 -28.10
C THR A 129 -12.31 1.01 -26.76
N ASN A 130 -11.91 1.57 -25.61
CA ASN A 130 -12.21 0.99 -24.29
C ASN A 130 -12.73 2.02 -23.29
N ARG A 131 -13.80 2.72 -23.69
CA ARG A 131 -14.53 3.64 -22.83
C ARG A 131 -15.73 2.91 -22.23
N ASP A 132 -15.90 3.08 -20.93
CA ASP A 132 -17.01 2.50 -20.18
C ASP A 132 -18.16 3.49 -20.11
N THR A 133 -19.37 2.96 -19.95
CA THR A 133 -20.59 3.78 -19.82
C THR A 133 -21.23 3.59 -18.46
N GLY A 134 -21.90 4.63 -17.99
CA GLY A 134 -22.54 4.63 -16.69
C GLY A 134 -23.52 5.78 -16.50
N THR A 135 -24.15 5.79 -15.33
CA THR A 135 -25.09 6.81 -14.91
C THR A 135 -24.54 7.53 -13.68
N VAL A 136 -24.52 8.85 -13.70
CA VAL A 136 -24.10 9.65 -12.54
C VAL A 136 -25.06 9.36 -11.39
N LYS A 137 -24.53 8.75 -10.33
CA LYS A 137 -25.31 8.39 -9.14
C LYS A 137 -25.56 9.60 -8.26
N TRP A 138 -24.55 10.46 -8.13
CA TRP A 138 -24.66 11.79 -7.52
C TRP A 138 -23.38 12.57 -7.79
N PHE A 139 -23.47 13.90 -7.76
CA PHE A 139 -22.31 14.78 -7.86
C PHE A 139 -22.50 16.01 -6.96
N ASN A 140 -21.51 16.31 -6.14
CA ASN A 140 -21.51 17.49 -5.30
C ASN A 140 -20.73 18.62 -6.00
N THR A 141 -21.46 19.57 -6.57
CA THR A 141 -20.87 20.71 -7.30
C THR A 141 -19.95 21.55 -6.42
N SER A 142 -20.31 21.80 -5.16
CA SER A 142 -19.52 22.62 -4.24
C SER A 142 -18.19 21.96 -3.86
N LYS A 143 -18.18 20.63 -3.73
CA LYS A 143 -16.97 19.87 -3.40
C LYS A 143 -16.21 19.36 -4.64
N GLY A 144 -16.83 19.38 -5.82
CA GLY A 144 -16.22 18.98 -7.09
C GLY A 144 -16.00 17.47 -7.25
N PHE A 145 -16.80 16.62 -6.61
CA PHE A 145 -16.69 15.17 -6.76
C PHE A 145 -18.03 14.44 -6.66
N GLY A 146 -18.06 13.21 -7.15
CA GLY A 146 -19.25 12.37 -7.16
C GLY A 146 -18.94 10.91 -7.46
N PHE A 147 -19.99 10.16 -7.76
CA PHE A 147 -19.90 8.76 -8.17
C PHE A 147 -20.74 8.50 -9.41
N ILE A 148 -20.25 7.60 -10.26
CA ILE A 148 -20.94 7.10 -11.44
C ILE A 148 -21.19 5.60 -11.21
N SER A 149 -22.41 5.15 -11.40
CA SER A 149 -22.75 3.73 -11.42
C SER A 149 -22.45 3.18 -12.82
N ARG A 150 -21.50 2.25 -12.93
CA ARG A 150 -21.13 1.66 -14.21
C ARG A 150 -22.21 0.69 -14.66
N ASP A 151 -22.38 0.54 -15.97
CA ASP A 151 -23.28 -0.49 -16.52
C ASP A 151 -22.78 -1.92 -16.23
N SER A 152 -21.50 -2.07 -15.87
CA SER A 152 -20.91 -3.32 -15.36
C SER A 152 -21.25 -3.62 -13.89
N GLY A 153 -21.87 -2.69 -13.16
CA GLY A 153 -22.44 -2.93 -11.82
C GLY A 153 -21.69 -2.28 -10.65
N ASP A 154 -20.43 -1.87 -10.82
CA ASP A 154 -19.66 -1.23 -9.75
C ASP A 154 -19.78 0.31 -9.80
N ASP A 155 -19.79 0.95 -8.63
CA ASP A 155 -19.70 2.41 -8.52
C ASP A 155 -18.24 2.88 -8.66
N ILE A 156 -18.01 3.93 -9.43
CA ILE A 156 -16.69 4.52 -9.67
C ILE A 156 -16.65 5.98 -9.23
N PHE A 157 -15.54 6.38 -8.60
CA PHE A 157 -15.34 7.75 -8.15
C PHE A 157 -15.05 8.68 -9.34
N VAL A 158 -15.58 9.90 -9.32
CA VAL A 158 -15.29 10.94 -10.32
C VAL A 158 -14.96 12.28 -9.65
N HIS A 159 -13.94 12.95 -10.17
CA HIS A 159 -13.53 14.29 -9.75
C HIS A 159 -13.76 15.30 -10.88
N PHE A 160 -14.08 16.56 -10.55
CA PHE A 160 -14.39 17.59 -11.56
C PHE A 160 -13.30 17.77 -12.62
N ARG A 161 -12.03 17.52 -12.24
CA ARG A 161 -10.87 17.60 -13.16
C ARG A 161 -10.93 16.56 -14.28
N ALA A 162 -11.57 15.43 -14.04
CA ALA A 162 -11.70 14.35 -15.03
C ALA A 162 -12.76 14.66 -16.09
N ILE A 163 -13.68 15.60 -15.83
CA ILE A 163 -14.74 15.97 -16.76
C ILE A 163 -14.16 16.86 -17.87
N ARG A 164 -14.39 16.47 -19.13
CA ARG A 164 -14.02 17.30 -20.28
C ARG A 164 -15.00 18.45 -20.49
N GLY A 165 -14.46 19.58 -20.93
CA GLY A 165 -15.22 20.79 -21.22
C GLY A 165 -14.51 22.03 -20.70
N GLU A 166 -14.87 23.18 -21.28
CA GLU A 166 -14.46 24.51 -20.84
C GLU A 166 -15.55 25.10 -19.94
N GLY A 167 -15.16 25.78 -18.85
CA GLY A 167 -16.09 26.37 -17.89
C GLY A 167 -16.44 25.45 -16.69
N HIS A 168 -17.70 25.48 -16.24
CA HIS A 168 -18.16 24.76 -15.04
C HIS A 168 -18.32 23.26 -15.31
N ARG A 169 -17.34 22.47 -14.86
CA ARG A 169 -17.26 21.02 -14.98
C ARG A 169 -18.13 20.32 -13.92
N VAL A 170 -19.41 20.15 -14.22
CA VAL A 170 -20.42 19.59 -13.32
C VAL A 170 -21.12 18.41 -13.97
N LEU A 171 -21.46 17.39 -13.18
CA LEU A 171 -22.31 16.29 -13.60
C LEU A 171 -23.66 16.40 -12.91
N VAL A 172 -24.73 16.01 -13.62
CA VAL A 172 -26.09 15.98 -13.09
C VAL A 172 -26.43 14.55 -12.69
N GLU A 173 -27.10 14.36 -11.55
CA GLU A 173 -27.61 13.04 -11.16
C GLU A 173 -28.55 12.45 -12.23
N GLY A 174 -28.39 11.17 -12.53
CA GLY A 174 -29.10 10.49 -13.61
C GLY A 174 -28.50 10.72 -15.01
N GLN A 175 -27.49 11.59 -15.17
CA GLN A 175 -26.86 11.85 -16.46
C GLN A 175 -26.09 10.62 -16.96
N ARG A 176 -26.26 10.29 -18.23
CA ARG A 176 -25.47 9.27 -18.91
C ARG A 176 -24.12 9.83 -19.33
N VAL A 177 -23.06 9.10 -18.98
CA VAL A 177 -21.68 9.52 -19.20
C VAL A 177 -20.84 8.35 -19.72
N GLU A 178 -19.80 8.73 -20.43
CA GLU A 178 -18.81 7.81 -20.98
C GLU A 178 -17.41 8.24 -20.49
N PHE A 179 -16.60 7.29 -20.04
CA PHE A 179 -15.35 7.59 -19.35
C PHE A 179 -14.35 6.44 -19.47
N SER A 180 -13.08 6.75 -19.22
CA SER A 180 -12.04 5.75 -19.06
C SER A 180 -11.91 5.35 -17.59
N VAL A 181 -11.68 4.07 -17.32
CA VAL A 181 -11.47 3.57 -15.96
C VAL A 181 -9.98 3.56 -15.66
N MET A 182 -9.56 4.34 -14.67
CA MET A 182 -8.18 4.35 -14.19
C MET A 182 -8.12 3.90 -12.74
N ASN A 183 -7.09 3.12 -12.39
CA ASN A 183 -6.90 2.65 -11.02
C ASN A 183 -5.92 3.58 -10.27
N ARG A 184 -6.39 4.26 -9.22
CA ARG A 184 -5.59 5.19 -8.38
C ARG A 184 -5.54 4.72 -6.93
N ASP A 185 -4.72 5.39 -6.12
CA ASP A 185 -4.46 5.04 -4.70
C ASP A 185 -5.72 4.88 -3.84
N LYS A 186 -6.81 5.57 -4.21
CA LYS A 186 -8.11 5.55 -3.51
C LYS A 186 -9.14 4.60 -4.16
N GLY A 187 -8.74 3.77 -5.12
CA GLY A 187 -9.60 2.86 -5.85
C GLY A 187 -9.82 3.25 -7.31
N LEU A 188 -10.85 2.65 -7.93
CA LEU A 188 -11.23 2.95 -9.30
C LEU A 188 -11.74 4.39 -9.42
N GLN A 189 -11.23 5.11 -10.42
CA GLN A 189 -11.59 6.48 -10.73
C GLN A 189 -11.90 6.62 -12.22
N ALA A 190 -12.97 7.34 -12.52
CA ALA A 190 -13.31 7.76 -13.86
C ALA A 190 -12.38 8.92 -14.28
N GLU A 191 -11.74 8.75 -15.42
CA GLU A 191 -10.91 9.76 -16.09
C GLU A 191 -11.51 10.04 -17.46
N ASP A 192 -11.26 11.25 -17.98
CA ASP A 192 -11.73 11.65 -19.30
C ASP A 192 -13.26 11.48 -19.47
N VAL A 193 -14.05 12.07 -18.58
CA VAL A 193 -15.51 11.92 -18.55
C VAL A 193 -16.16 12.88 -19.55
N ILE A 194 -17.02 12.34 -20.42
CA ILE A 194 -17.87 13.10 -21.35
C ILE A 194 -19.34 12.71 -21.17
N ALA A 195 -20.26 13.58 -21.58
CA ALA A 195 -21.66 13.22 -21.70
C ALA A 195 -21.81 12.17 -22.83
N ALA A 196 -22.51 11.06 -22.53
CA ALA A 196 -22.77 10.05 -23.54
C ALA A 196 -23.79 10.58 -24.55
N LEU A 197 -23.55 10.35 -25.85
CA LEU A 197 -24.51 10.71 -26.89
C LEU A 197 -25.81 9.90 -26.70
N PRO A 198 -27.00 10.50 -26.92
CA PRO A 198 -28.24 9.74 -26.91
C PRO A 198 -28.20 8.69 -28.01
N ARG A 199 -28.33 7.40 -27.65
CA ARG A 199 -28.50 6.33 -28.65
C ARG A 199 -29.82 6.59 -29.38
N ARG A 200 -29.74 6.91 -30.67
CA ARG A 200 -30.89 6.96 -31.58
C ARG A 200 -31.37 5.55 -31.91
#